data_AF-A0AAD4J5V1-F1
#
_entry.id   AF-A0AAD4J5V1-F1
#
_cell.length_a   1.000
_cell.length_b   1.000
_cell.length_c   1.000
_cell.angle_alpha   90.00
_cell.angle_beta   90.00
_cell.angle_gamma   90.00
#
_symmetry.space_group_name_H-M   'P 1'
#
loop_
_entity.id
_entity.type
_entity.pdbx_description
1 polymer ?
#
loop_
_entity_poly.entity_id
_entity_poly.type
_entity_poly.pdbx_seq_one_letter_code
_entity_poly.pdbx_strand_id
1 'polypeptide(L)'
;MDILISDLNRVCIYTVPKHISYSEEEFKSKGDYFKAIGYKGKNGKIESIDDFTERLSRYMKLYGALVQTEVGGFQNLHGLREGWAWLARFLNTLPANILTATALDSFLEMAGYTLYCRYKNQFEKLLNIIARDFLNALQEGGVESRSAKLSKVKMSIRNYIESKQYKKKPEGLQLRSHLDSRDYY
;
A
#
# COMPACT_ATOMS: atom_id res chain seq x y z
N MET A 1 -8.02 16.71 -8.04
CA MET A 1 -7.43 15.40 -7.67
C MET A 1 -5.91 15.52 -7.54
N ASP A 2 -5.26 16.19 -8.49
CA ASP A 2 -3.79 16.26 -8.57
C ASP A 2 -3.09 16.86 -7.35
N ILE A 3 -3.65 17.91 -6.73
CA ILE A 3 -3.08 18.52 -5.51
C ILE A 3 -3.02 17.49 -4.38
N LEU A 4 -4.13 16.75 -4.16
CA LEU A 4 -4.22 15.74 -3.12
C LEU A 4 -3.23 14.59 -3.36
N ILE A 5 -3.16 14.10 -4.60
CA ILE A 5 -2.22 13.04 -4.97
C ILE A 5 -0.77 13.53 -4.85
N SER A 6 -0.48 14.77 -5.24
CA SER A 6 0.84 15.38 -5.08
C SER A 6 1.27 15.47 -3.62
N ASP A 7 0.38 15.92 -2.73
CA ASP A 7 0.66 15.97 -1.30
C ASP A 7 0.86 14.58 -0.70
N LEU A 8 0.09 13.59 -1.14
CA LEU A 8 0.23 12.21 -0.69
C LEU A 8 1.54 11.58 -1.18
N ASN A 9 1.91 11.81 -2.43
CA ASN A 9 3.18 11.38 -3.03
C ASN A 9 4.38 11.97 -2.29
N ARG A 10 4.29 13.23 -1.84
CA ARG A 10 5.34 13.91 -1.06
C ARG A 10 5.57 13.24 0.30
N VAL A 11 4.51 12.79 0.97
CA VAL A 11 4.62 12.19 2.32
C VAL A 11 4.83 10.68 2.30
N CYS A 12 4.56 10.02 1.18
CA CYS A 12 4.67 8.58 1.01
C CYS A 12 5.08 8.20 -0.42
N ILE A 13 6.38 7.96 -0.64
CA ILE A 13 6.93 7.61 -1.96
C ILE A 13 6.34 6.32 -2.57
N TYR A 14 5.77 5.45 -1.74
CA TYR A 14 5.16 4.18 -2.15
C TYR A 14 3.79 4.36 -2.82
N THR A 15 3.19 5.55 -2.76
CA THR A 15 2.02 5.89 -3.58
C THR A 15 2.39 6.11 -5.06
N VAL A 16 3.67 6.28 -5.39
CA VAL A 16 4.23 6.41 -6.75
C VAL A 16 4.95 5.14 -7.25
N PRO A 17 4.84 4.02 -6.53
CA PRO A 17 5.79 2.89 -6.48
C PRO A 17 7.26 3.27 -6.73
N LYS A 18 7.84 4.11 -5.88
CA LYS A 18 9.25 4.48 -5.99
C LYS A 18 10.13 3.68 -5.02
N HIS A 19 11.27 3.20 -5.52
CA HIS A 19 12.37 2.69 -4.72
C HIS A 19 13.59 3.60 -4.88
N ILE A 20 14.27 3.90 -3.78
CA ILE A 20 15.51 4.66 -3.75
C ILE A 20 16.50 3.77 -3.01
N SER A 21 17.60 3.42 -3.66
CA SER A 21 18.68 2.64 -3.05
C SER A 21 19.64 3.57 -2.33
N TYR A 22 20.26 3.10 -1.26
CA TYR A 22 21.34 3.84 -0.62
C TYR A 22 22.61 3.76 -1.47
N SER A 23 23.22 4.91 -1.74
CA SER A 23 24.58 5.05 -2.29
C SER A 23 25.30 6.18 -1.56
N GLU A 24 26.59 5.99 -1.26
CA GLU A 24 27.43 7.02 -0.64
C GLU A 24 27.69 8.21 -1.60
N GLU A 25 27.53 8.00 -2.90
CA GLU A 25 27.65 9.05 -3.92
C GLU A 25 26.44 9.99 -3.91
N GLU A 26 25.24 9.44 -3.67
CA GLU A 26 23.98 10.20 -3.67
C GLU A 26 23.65 10.80 -2.30
N PHE A 27 24.06 10.14 -1.21
CA PHE A 27 23.70 10.53 0.15
C PHE A 27 24.94 10.75 1.02
N LYS A 28 25.07 11.98 1.53
CA LYS A 28 26.14 12.37 2.47
C LYS A 28 26.09 11.62 3.80
N SER A 29 24.92 11.12 4.18
CA SER A 29 24.72 10.35 5.40
C SER A 29 23.53 9.39 5.28
N LYS A 30 23.52 8.33 6.10
CA LYS A 30 22.34 7.46 6.25
C LYS A 30 21.09 8.24 6.69
N GLY A 31 21.26 9.30 7.47
CA GLY A 31 20.16 10.16 7.90
C GLY A 31 19.49 10.89 6.73
N ASP A 32 20.27 11.35 5.76
CA ASP A 32 19.74 12.01 4.56
C ASP A 32 19.02 11.03 3.64
N TYR A 33 19.55 9.81 3.52
CA TYR A 33 18.85 8.72 2.84
C TYR A 33 17.51 8.39 3.51
N PHE A 34 17.50 8.21 4.83
CA PHE A 34 16.27 7.93 5.58
C PHE A 34 15.23 9.03 5.37
N LYS A 35 15.62 10.31 5.42
CA LYS A 35 14.72 11.43 5.10
C LYS A 35 14.20 11.35 3.67
N ALA A 36 15.05 11.03 2.69
CA ALA A 36 14.68 10.94 1.28
C ALA A 36 13.66 9.82 0.99
N ILE A 37 13.75 8.70 1.69
CA ILE A 37 12.74 7.63 1.61
C ILE A 37 11.51 7.88 2.49
N GLY A 38 11.50 9.00 3.22
CA GLY A 38 10.34 9.51 3.93
C GLY A 38 10.35 9.27 5.43
N TYR A 39 11.47 8.86 6.05
CA TYR A 39 11.56 8.75 7.50
C TYR A 39 11.50 10.14 8.15
N LYS A 40 10.81 10.23 9.29
CA LYS A 40 10.77 11.43 10.12
C LYS A 40 11.86 11.41 11.19
N GLY A 41 12.45 12.56 11.46
CA GLY A 41 13.29 12.78 12.63
C GLY A 41 12.51 13.55 13.70
N LYS A 42 12.58 13.12 14.96
CA LYS A 42 12.08 13.87 16.11
C LYS A 42 13.20 14.00 17.14
N ASN A 43 13.51 15.23 17.55
CA ASN A 43 14.54 15.55 18.56
C ASN A 43 15.92 14.92 18.25
N GLY A 44 16.35 14.97 16.99
CA GLY A 44 17.63 14.41 16.56
C GLY A 44 17.67 12.88 16.42
N LYS A 45 16.58 12.17 16.74
CA LYS A 45 16.46 10.71 16.55
C LYS A 45 15.58 10.41 15.34
N ILE A 46 16.04 9.48 14.49
CA ILE A 46 15.25 8.95 13.37
C ILE A 46 14.15 8.05 13.95
N GLU A 47 12.94 8.15 13.38
CA GLU A 47 11.82 7.30 13.77
C GLU A 47 12.16 5.81 13.61
N SER A 48 11.51 4.97 14.42
CA SER A 48 11.73 3.54 14.33
C SER A 48 11.13 2.97 13.04
N ILE A 49 11.62 1.79 12.61
CA ILE A 49 11.00 1.03 11.52
C ILE A 49 9.53 0.73 11.83
N ASP A 50 9.18 0.57 13.11
CA ASP A 50 7.82 0.26 13.53
C ASP A 50 6.86 1.42 13.33
N ASP A 51 7.25 2.61 13.77
CA ASP A 51 6.48 3.84 13.59
C ASP A 51 6.36 4.18 12.10
N PHE A 52 7.46 4.00 11.35
CA PHE A 52 7.45 4.26 9.92
C PHE A 52 6.50 3.33 9.17
N THR A 53 6.56 2.02 9.44
CA THR A 53 5.67 1.03 8.79
C THR A 53 4.20 1.24 9.15
N GLU A 54 3.88 1.64 10.39
CA GLU A 54 2.51 1.98 10.78
C GLU A 54 2.00 3.20 10.00
N ARG A 55 2.82 4.26 9.91
CA ARG A 55 2.48 5.46 9.14
C ARG A 55 2.35 5.17 7.64
N LEU A 56 3.27 4.40 7.09
CA LEU A 56 3.25 3.93 5.70
C LEU A 56 1.95 3.19 5.41
N SER A 57 1.56 2.25 6.29
CA SER A 57 0.30 1.52 6.14
C SER A 57 -0.90 2.46 6.08
N ARG A 58 -0.98 3.44 6.98
CA ARG A 58 -2.06 4.44 6.98
C ARG A 58 -2.15 5.24 5.67
N TYR A 59 -1.01 5.72 5.16
CA TYR A 59 -0.98 6.43 3.88
C TYR A 59 -1.40 5.54 2.71
N MET A 60 -0.96 4.28 2.70
CA MET A 60 -1.33 3.34 1.65
C MET A 60 -2.79 2.89 1.72
N LYS A 61 -3.37 2.80 2.93
CA LYS A 61 -4.82 2.59 3.09
C LYS A 61 -5.61 3.78 2.54
N LEU A 62 -5.19 5.01 2.85
CA LEU A 62 -5.80 6.21 2.29
C LEU A 62 -5.69 6.23 0.76
N TYR A 63 -4.52 5.89 0.21
CA TYR A 63 -4.32 5.79 -1.23
C TYR A 63 -5.24 4.74 -1.87
N GLY A 64 -5.32 3.54 -1.29
CA GLY A 64 -6.22 2.50 -1.77
C GLY A 64 -7.70 2.90 -1.69
N ALA A 65 -8.10 3.62 -0.63
CA ALA A 65 -9.43 4.20 -0.51
C ALA A 65 -9.72 5.20 -1.64
N LEU A 66 -8.79 6.15 -1.88
CA LEU A 66 -8.90 7.11 -2.98
C LEU A 66 -9.02 6.44 -4.34
N VAL A 67 -8.31 5.33 -4.57
CA VAL A 67 -8.36 4.57 -5.83
C VAL A 67 -9.71 3.85 -6.04
N GLN A 68 -10.33 3.34 -4.98
CA GLN A 68 -11.54 2.52 -5.12
C GLN A 68 -12.85 3.31 -5.07
N THR A 69 -12.85 4.50 -4.47
CA THR A 69 -14.08 5.22 -4.18
C THR A 69 -14.63 5.88 -5.44
N GLU A 70 -15.88 5.58 -5.76
CA GLU A 70 -16.73 6.34 -6.68
C GLU A 70 -17.96 6.79 -5.91
N VAL A 71 -18.28 8.09 -5.97
CA VAL A 71 -19.42 8.69 -5.23
C VAL A 71 -20.52 8.98 -6.23
N GLY A 72 -21.74 8.50 -5.99
CA GLY A 72 -22.93 8.90 -6.77
C GLY A 72 -22.84 8.68 -8.29
N GLY A 73 -22.04 7.70 -8.75
CA GLY A 73 -21.81 7.43 -10.17
C GLY A 73 -20.84 8.41 -10.86
N PHE A 74 -20.24 9.34 -10.12
CA PHE A 74 -19.19 10.20 -10.64
C PHE A 74 -17.90 9.40 -10.84
N GLN A 75 -17.33 9.56 -12.03
CA GLN A 75 -16.06 8.91 -12.38
C GLN A 75 -14.95 9.39 -11.44
N ASN A 76 -14.23 8.45 -10.85
CA ASN A 76 -13.03 8.76 -10.11
C ASN A 76 -11.86 9.05 -11.05
N LEU A 77 -11.35 10.28 -11.00
CA LEU A 77 -10.24 10.75 -11.84
C LEU A 77 -8.90 10.05 -11.52
N HIS A 78 -8.75 9.51 -10.32
CA HIS A 78 -7.62 8.67 -9.90
C HIS A 78 -8.10 7.28 -9.50
N GLY A 79 -9.02 6.73 -10.29
CA GLY A 79 -9.71 5.49 -9.98
C GLY A 79 -8.91 4.21 -10.26
N LEU A 80 -9.64 3.12 -10.49
CA LEU A 80 -9.09 1.77 -10.62
C LEU A 80 -8.04 1.60 -11.71
N ARG A 81 -8.05 2.43 -12.77
CA ARG A 81 -7.01 2.40 -13.80
C ARG A 81 -5.64 2.75 -13.21
N GLU A 82 -5.57 3.78 -12.37
CA GLU A 82 -4.34 4.17 -11.69
C GLU A 82 -3.96 3.16 -10.62
N GLY A 83 -4.94 2.58 -9.93
CA GLY A 83 -4.71 1.45 -9.01
C GLY A 83 -4.09 0.22 -9.69
N TRP A 84 -4.58 -0.14 -10.88
CA TRP A 84 -4.02 -1.22 -11.68
C TRP A 84 -2.61 -0.90 -12.15
N ALA A 85 -2.39 0.32 -12.69
CA ALA A 85 -1.08 0.77 -13.12
C ALA A 85 -0.08 0.85 -11.96
N TRP A 86 -0.54 1.23 -10.76
CA TRP A 86 0.25 1.20 -9.53
C TRP A 86 0.68 -0.23 -9.20
N LEU A 87 -0.25 -1.19 -9.19
CA LEU A 87 0.06 -2.59 -8.84
C LEU A 87 1.02 -3.23 -9.85
N ALA A 88 0.82 -2.98 -11.15
CA ALA A 88 1.72 -3.47 -12.19
C ALA A 88 3.13 -2.87 -12.06
N ARG A 89 3.25 -1.54 -11.90
CA ARG A 89 4.54 -0.88 -11.66
C ARG A 89 5.20 -1.40 -10.40
N PHE A 90 4.42 -1.57 -9.33
CA PHE A 90 4.89 -2.07 -8.05
C PHE A 90 5.57 -3.44 -8.19
N LEU A 91 4.86 -4.40 -8.79
CA LEU A 91 5.36 -5.78 -8.93
C LEU A 91 6.53 -5.91 -9.89
N ASN A 92 6.64 -5.01 -10.88
CA ASN A 92 7.72 -5.04 -11.86
C ASN A 92 9.01 -4.37 -11.39
N THR A 93 8.96 -3.48 -10.39
CA THR A 93 10.10 -2.58 -10.09
C THR A 93 10.56 -2.57 -8.64
N LEU A 94 9.67 -2.80 -7.67
CA LEU A 94 10.08 -2.69 -6.27
C LEU A 94 10.66 -4.00 -5.72
N PRO A 95 11.78 -3.93 -4.98
CA PRO A 95 12.30 -5.09 -4.30
C PRO A 95 11.39 -5.52 -3.16
N ALA A 96 11.39 -6.82 -2.87
CA ALA A 96 10.61 -7.37 -1.77
C ALA A 96 11.32 -7.10 -0.43
N ASN A 97 10.71 -6.28 0.42
CA ASN A 97 11.16 -6.02 1.79
C ASN A 97 9.96 -5.64 2.69
N ILE A 98 10.20 -5.35 3.96
CA ILE A 98 9.14 -5.02 4.92
C ILE A 98 8.32 -3.78 4.53
N LEU A 99 8.94 -2.77 3.93
CA LEU A 99 8.25 -1.53 3.53
C LEU A 99 7.33 -1.79 2.35
N THR A 100 7.84 -2.47 1.32
CA THR A 100 7.05 -2.79 0.13
C THR A 100 5.95 -3.80 0.46
N ALA A 101 6.22 -4.80 1.30
CA ALA A 101 5.19 -5.72 1.80
C ALA A 101 4.08 -4.99 2.57
N THR A 102 4.44 -4.05 3.45
CA THR A 102 3.46 -3.25 4.21
C THR A 102 2.60 -2.38 3.27
N ALA A 103 3.21 -1.77 2.26
CA ALA A 103 2.49 -0.97 1.28
C ALA A 103 1.52 -1.81 0.44
N LEU A 104 1.96 -2.99 -0.03
CA LEU A 104 1.15 -3.92 -0.80
C LEU A 104 -0.03 -4.46 0.01
N ASP A 105 0.22 -4.95 1.23
CA ASP A 105 -0.82 -5.45 2.13
C ASP A 105 -1.92 -4.41 2.36
N SER A 106 -1.52 -3.19 2.70
CA SER A 106 -2.43 -2.05 2.94
C SER A 106 -3.22 -1.65 1.70
N PHE A 107 -2.59 -1.69 0.52
CA PHE A 107 -3.26 -1.36 -0.74
C PHE A 107 -4.27 -2.44 -1.13
N LEU A 108 -3.92 -3.72 -1.00
CA LEU A 108 -4.81 -4.85 -1.29
C LEU A 108 -6.02 -4.88 -0.36
N GLU A 109 -5.81 -4.65 0.93
CA GLU A 109 -6.87 -4.56 1.94
C GLU A 109 -7.95 -3.55 1.51
N MET A 110 -7.53 -2.38 1.03
CA MET A 110 -8.45 -1.31 0.66
C MET A 110 -9.00 -1.47 -0.75
N ALA A 111 -8.15 -1.53 -1.78
CA ALA A 111 -8.58 -1.43 -3.17
C ALA A 111 -8.85 -2.79 -3.84
N GLY A 112 -8.41 -3.89 -3.23
CA GLY A 112 -8.37 -5.19 -3.91
C GLY A 112 -9.75 -5.75 -4.27
N TYR A 113 -10.78 -5.49 -3.45
CA TYR A 113 -12.17 -5.86 -3.80
C TYR A 113 -12.64 -5.21 -5.10
N THR A 114 -12.48 -3.90 -5.20
CA THR A 114 -12.97 -3.13 -6.34
C THR A 114 -12.13 -3.40 -7.59
N LEU A 115 -10.82 -3.63 -7.43
CA LEU A 115 -9.94 -4.11 -8.50
C LEU A 115 -10.36 -5.50 -9.00
N TYR A 116 -10.67 -6.44 -8.12
CA TYR A 116 -11.23 -7.73 -8.51
C TYR A 116 -12.57 -7.57 -9.24
N CYS A 117 -13.47 -6.73 -8.75
CA CYS A 117 -14.75 -6.47 -9.40
C CYS A 117 -14.58 -5.98 -10.84
N ARG A 118 -13.58 -5.13 -11.09
CA ARG A 118 -13.30 -4.54 -12.41
C ARG A 118 -12.52 -5.45 -13.36
N TYR A 119 -11.50 -6.16 -12.87
CA TYR A 119 -10.53 -6.87 -13.70
C TYR A 119 -10.62 -8.41 -13.60
N LYS A 120 -11.43 -8.93 -12.65
CA LYS A 120 -11.76 -10.36 -12.49
C LYS A 120 -10.50 -11.24 -12.52
N ASN A 121 -10.46 -12.21 -13.43
CA ASN A 121 -9.38 -13.18 -13.57
C ASN A 121 -8.00 -12.54 -13.79
N GLN A 122 -7.93 -11.33 -14.38
CA GLN A 122 -6.64 -10.64 -14.53
C GLN A 122 -6.08 -10.20 -13.19
N PHE A 123 -6.94 -9.77 -12.26
CA PHE A 123 -6.50 -9.46 -10.89
C PHE A 123 -6.04 -10.72 -10.16
N GLU A 124 -6.74 -11.85 -10.33
CA GLU A 124 -6.30 -13.13 -9.75
C GLU A 124 -4.93 -13.57 -10.29
N LYS A 125 -4.60 -13.31 -11.57
CA LYS A 125 -3.24 -13.55 -12.10
C LYS A 125 -2.18 -12.71 -11.39
N LEU A 126 -2.46 -11.44 -11.10
CA LEU A 126 -1.54 -10.59 -10.33
C LEU A 126 -1.36 -11.12 -8.89
N LEU A 127 -2.44 -11.60 -8.26
CA LEU A 127 -2.35 -12.25 -6.94
C LEU A 127 -1.49 -13.52 -6.99
N ASN A 128 -1.57 -14.30 -8.06
CA ASN A 128 -0.70 -15.47 -8.24
C ASN A 128 0.77 -15.08 -8.39
N ILE A 129 1.07 -13.98 -9.10
CA ILE A 129 2.43 -13.42 -9.18
C ILE A 129 2.91 -12.96 -7.80
N ILE A 130 2.05 -12.30 -7.02
CA ILE A 130 2.38 -11.91 -5.64
C ILE A 130 2.72 -13.14 -4.79
N ALA A 131 1.87 -14.17 -4.84
CA ALA A 131 2.08 -15.38 -4.05
C ALA A 131 3.34 -16.15 -4.45
N ARG A 132 3.59 -16.27 -5.76
CA ARG A 132 4.71 -17.06 -6.32
C ARG A 132 6.05 -16.34 -6.28
N ASP A 133 6.07 -15.04 -6.60
CA ASP A 133 7.33 -14.32 -6.82
C ASP A 133 7.63 -13.42 -5.63
N PHE A 134 6.70 -12.50 -5.30
CA PHE A 134 6.93 -11.48 -4.27
C PHE A 134 7.06 -12.09 -2.85
N LEU A 135 6.16 -12.99 -2.46
CA LEU A 135 6.22 -13.63 -1.13
C LEU A 135 7.41 -14.60 -0.98
N ASN A 136 7.94 -15.12 -2.08
CA ASN A 136 9.15 -15.95 -2.07
C ASN A 136 10.41 -15.10 -1.98
N ALA A 137 10.49 -13.99 -2.73
CA ALA A 137 11.58 -13.01 -2.60
C ALA A 137 11.70 -12.45 -1.16
N LEU A 138 10.58 -12.27 -0.44
CA LEU A 138 10.60 -11.90 0.99
C LEU A 138 11.26 -12.94 1.91
N GLN A 139 11.30 -14.21 1.51
CA GLN A 139 11.91 -15.29 2.30
C GLN A 139 13.42 -15.32 2.12
N GLU A 140 13.86 -15.04 0.90
CA GLU A 140 15.26 -15.07 0.48
C GLU A 140 16.05 -13.84 0.95
N GLY A 141 15.37 -12.77 1.39
CA GLY A 141 15.93 -11.48 1.82
C GLY A 141 16.80 -11.46 3.09
N GLY A 142 17.43 -12.57 3.49
CA GLY A 142 18.46 -12.60 4.53
C GLY A 142 17.94 -12.33 5.96
N VAL A 143 18.68 -11.58 6.78
CA VAL A 143 18.41 -11.43 8.22
C VAL A 143 17.05 -10.76 8.49
N GLU A 144 16.63 -9.82 7.64
CA GLU A 144 15.33 -9.14 7.75
C GLU A 144 14.14 -10.08 7.53
N SER A 145 14.33 -11.18 6.78
CA SER A 145 13.32 -12.23 6.53
C SER A 145 12.82 -12.90 7.82
N ARG A 146 13.66 -12.88 8.87
CA ARG A 146 13.37 -13.47 10.19
C ARG A 146 12.67 -12.51 11.15
N SER A 147 12.42 -11.27 10.76
CA SER A 147 11.70 -10.34 11.62
C SER A 147 10.24 -10.79 11.83
N ALA A 148 9.78 -10.76 13.08
CA ALA A 148 8.42 -11.15 13.45
C ALA A 148 7.38 -10.29 12.71
N LYS A 149 7.69 -9.02 12.48
CA LYS A 149 6.82 -8.09 11.76
C LYS A 149 6.69 -8.43 10.29
N LEU A 150 7.80 -8.72 9.60
CA LEU A 150 7.74 -9.16 8.22
C LEU A 150 7.00 -10.50 8.09
N SER A 151 7.21 -11.43 9.03
CA SER A 151 6.47 -12.69 9.08
C SER A 151 4.95 -12.46 9.20
N LYS A 152 4.53 -11.50 10.04
CA LYS A 152 3.13 -11.12 10.20
C LYS A 152 2.53 -10.52 8.92
N VAL A 153 3.21 -9.58 8.29
CA VAL A 153 2.73 -8.95 7.04
C VAL A 153 2.69 -9.96 5.89
N LYS A 154 3.71 -10.80 5.78
CA LYS A 154 3.73 -11.90 4.80
C LYS A 154 2.56 -12.86 4.99
N MET A 155 2.26 -13.23 6.24
CA MET A 155 1.11 -14.07 6.56
C MET A 155 -0.21 -13.37 6.25
N SER A 156 -0.32 -12.06 6.50
CA SER A 156 -1.49 -11.26 6.13
C SER A 156 -1.78 -11.32 4.63
N ILE A 157 -0.78 -11.05 3.78
CA ILE A 157 -0.93 -11.11 2.31
C ILE A 157 -1.29 -12.52 1.86
N ARG A 158 -0.64 -13.55 2.42
CA ARG A 158 -0.95 -14.95 2.10
C ARG A 158 -2.40 -15.29 2.43
N ASN A 159 -2.82 -14.99 3.66
CA ASN A 159 -4.19 -15.22 4.13
C ASN A 159 -5.20 -14.47 3.26
N TYR A 160 -4.91 -13.22 2.89
CA TYR A 160 -5.75 -12.42 1.99
C TYR A 160 -6.01 -13.13 0.66
N ILE A 161 -4.96 -13.70 0.06
CA ILE A 161 -5.02 -14.41 -1.23
C ILE A 161 -5.75 -15.75 -1.07
N GLU A 162 -5.32 -16.59 -0.14
CA GLU A 162 -5.82 -17.97 0.04
C GLU A 162 -7.29 -17.99 0.47
N SER A 163 -7.68 -17.12 1.39
CA SER A 163 -9.08 -16.99 1.84
C SER A 163 -9.95 -16.12 0.93
N LYS A 164 -9.40 -15.67 -0.21
CA LYS A 164 -10.09 -14.87 -1.24
C LYS A 164 -10.78 -13.63 -0.67
N GLN A 165 -10.12 -12.92 0.25
CA GLN A 165 -10.70 -11.73 0.91
C GLN A 165 -11.08 -10.64 -0.10
N TYR A 166 -10.35 -10.54 -1.22
CA TYR A 166 -10.67 -9.66 -2.35
C TYR A 166 -12.04 -9.92 -3.00
N LYS A 167 -12.75 -11.00 -2.67
CA LYS A 167 -14.14 -11.23 -3.12
C LYS A 167 -15.17 -10.65 -2.16
N LYS A 168 -14.76 -10.26 -0.96
CA LYS A 168 -15.63 -9.67 0.07
C LYS A 168 -15.51 -8.16 0.04
N LYS A 169 -16.64 -7.49 0.16
CA LYS A 169 -16.69 -6.03 0.23
C LYS A 169 -16.01 -5.56 1.53
N PRO A 170 -15.04 -4.63 1.48
CA PRO A 170 -14.38 -4.13 2.68
C PRO A 170 -15.36 -3.35 3.56
N GLU A 171 -15.17 -3.46 4.88
CA GLU A 171 -15.93 -2.68 5.85
C GLU A 171 -15.67 -1.18 5.66
N GLY A 172 -16.71 -0.35 5.79
CA GLY A 172 -16.59 1.10 5.63
C GLY A 172 -16.48 1.60 4.19
N LEU A 173 -16.58 0.74 3.17
CA LEU A 173 -16.50 1.16 1.76
C LEU A 173 -17.62 2.12 1.34
N GLN A 174 -18.83 1.87 1.82
CA GLN A 174 -19.98 2.73 1.57
C GLN A 174 -20.48 3.30 2.89
N LEU A 175 -20.83 4.57 2.85
CA LEU A 175 -21.63 5.19 3.90
C LEU A 175 -22.92 4.39 4.07
N ARG A 176 -23.23 3.95 5.29
CA ARG A 176 -24.51 3.29 5.58
C ARG A 176 -25.61 4.30 5.27
N SER A 177 -26.54 3.93 4.40
CA SER A 177 -27.45 4.90 3.77
C SER A 177 -28.56 5.46 4.69
N HIS A 178 -28.63 5.12 5.97
CA HIS A 178 -29.64 5.69 6.90
C HIS A 178 -29.16 5.71 8.37
N LEU A 179 -29.69 6.70 9.11
CA LEU A 179 -29.72 6.93 10.57
C LEU A 179 -28.68 7.94 11.10
N ASP A 180 -29.04 9.23 11.07
CA ASP A 180 -28.69 10.24 12.11
C ASP A 180 -29.15 11.66 11.71
N SER A 181 -29.51 11.90 10.45
CA SER A 181 -30.02 13.22 10.01
C SER A 181 -31.53 13.42 10.21
N ARG A 182 -32.23 12.47 10.85
CA ARG A 182 -33.67 12.59 11.16
C ARG A 182 -33.96 13.06 12.60
N ASP A 183 -32.95 13.14 13.46
CA ASP A 183 -33.13 13.54 14.87
C ASP A 183 -32.87 15.04 15.11
N TYR A 184 -32.76 15.84 14.05
CA TYR A 184 -32.45 17.28 14.12
C TYR A 184 -33.48 18.20 13.46
N TYR A 185 -34.71 17.71 13.19
CA TYR A 185 -35.83 18.57 12.77
C TYR A 185 -37.13 18.18 13.48
#